data_AF-A0A5C6B4B4-F1
#
_entry.id   AF-A0A5C6B4B4-F1
#
_cell.length_a   1.000
_cell.length_b   1.000
_cell.length_c   1.000
_cell.angle_alpha   90.00
_cell.angle_beta   90.00
_cell.angle_gamma   90.00
#
_symmetry.space_group_name_H-M   'P 1'
#
loop_
_entity.id
_entity.type
_entity.pdbx_description
1 polymer ?
#
loop_
_entity_poly.entity_id
_entity_poly.type
_entity_poly.pdbx_seq_one_letter_code
_entity_poly.pdbx_strand_id
1 'polypeptide(L)'
;MNRLPCSSPQKRSSAGRPSIGRPSIGHSIDALDAASHYPIRPPKNIQPVDDWMFDNLAGGCALPETSVTTYHQITVPGRGPIRWQGEYLRECFATDDGPAEFYRRRKHWRAFAESLVRPKSRMTNPALCITDNWSCGYFHWICDALPRLLLAEQVRSTAELTLLLPAAAKRYGFIRDSLDAFDLADVRQLSRFQRVHCDELVLPSHAAVTGTFRPDLIDAMRDRFWKHVSAGSTDGTAAPCTRRVFLSRRDANRRRVVNEAELASVLTNHRFDSVAADSYSWREQVELFSSTSHLVSIHGAGLTNMIAMPPAGRVLEIRDRVDLTPNCYVTLATAAGQDYYYAFSDRVNPQQCVHHGDVRIDPAELDRSLDQMLNDPVSEFSYRRMRTSANTPRTENRPTPLHSS
;
A
#
# COMPACT_ATOMS: atom_id res chain seq x y z
N MET A 1 -17.80 -11.38 86.69
CA MET A 1 -17.19 -12.24 85.66
C MET A 1 -18.24 -13.17 85.09
N ASN A 2 -18.09 -13.51 83.82
CA ASN A 2 -18.83 -14.50 83.00
C ASN A 2 -20.07 -14.06 82.23
N ARG A 3 -19.89 -14.22 80.91
CA ARG A 3 -20.78 -14.07 79.75
C ARG A 3 -21.81 -15.20 79.69
N LEU A 4 -22.85 -15.04 78.86
CA LEU A 4 -23.38 -15.99 77.87
C LEU A 4 -24.50 -15.33 77.02
N PRO A 5 -24.97 -15.88 75.86
CA PRO A 5 -24.84 -15.21 74.56
C PRO A 5 -26.16 -15.03 73.76
N CYS A 6 -25.96 -14.53 72.53
CA CYS A 6 -26.88 -13.99 71.52
C CYS A 6 -27.59 -15.03 70.63
N SER A 7 -28.80 -14.73 70.12
CA SER A 7 -29.41 -15.40 68.95
C SER A 7 -30.34 -14.51 68.09
N SER A 8 -30.00 -14.41 66.79
CA SER A 8 -30.84 -14.25 65.56
C SER A 8 -31.70 -12.96 65.36
N PRO A 9 -31.99 -12.46 64.12
CA PRO A 9 -32.66 -13.21 63.03
C PRO A 9 -32.21 -12.97 61.57
N GLN A 10 -32.78 -13.80 60.69
CA GLN A 10 -32.54 -14.07 59.26
C GLN A 10 -32.76 -12.87 58.29
N LYS A 11 -31.94 -12.82 57.23
CA LYS A 11 -32.08 -11.90 56.08
C LYS A 11 -32.97 -12.52 54.97
N ARG A 12 -33.95 -11.74 54.48
CA ARG A 12 -34.77 -12.04 53.30
C ARG A 12 -33.96 -11.85 52.01
N SER A 13 -34.13 -12.76 51.06
CA SER A 13 -33.62 -12.66 49.69
C SER A 13 -34.45 -11.64 48.88
N SER A 14 -33.78 -10.84 48.06
CA SER A 14 -34.42 -10.01 47.03
C SER A 14 -33.99 -10.51 45.66
N ALA A 15 -34.98 -10.78 44.81
CA ALA A 15 -34.82 -11.28 43.46
C ALA A 15 -34.19 -10.19 42.57
N GLY A 16 -33.03 -10.50 41.98
CA GLY A 16 -32.36 -9.66 41.00
C GLY A 16 -33.10 -9.67 39.66
N ARG A 17 -33.32 -8.48 39.09
CA ARG A 17 -33.80 -8.29 37.72
C ARG A 17 -32.80 -8.88 36.71
N PRO A 18 -33.26 -9.41 35.56
CA PRO A 18 -32.35 -9.94 34.55
C PRO A 18 -31.50 -8.79 33.97
N SER A 19 -30.19 -8.97 34.02
CA SER A 19 -29.23 -8.09 33.36
C SER A 19 -29.44 -8.19 31.85
N ILE A 20 -29.93 -7.12 31.24
CA ILE A 20 -29.81 -6.92 29.78
C ILE A 20 -28.31 -6.93 29.50
N GLY A 21 -27.83 -7.97 28.81
CA GLY A 21 -26.42 -8.14 28.50
C GLY A 21 -25.87 -6.89 27.83
N ARG A 22 -24.83 -6.30 28.44
CA ARG A 22 -24.01 -5.33 27.69
C ARG A 22 -23.44 -6.09 26.49
N PRO A 23 -23.52 -5.55 25.26
CA PRO A 23 -22.82 -6.16 24.14
C PRO A 23 -21.34 -6.32 24.52
N SER A 24 -20.78 -7.51 24.31
CA SER A 24 -19.40 -7.82 24.66
C SER A 24 -18.47 -6.83 23.95
N ILE A 25 -17.75 -6.04 24.74
CA ILE A 25 -16.68 -5.16 24.25
C ILE A 25 -15.47 -6.07 24.02
N GLY A 26 -15.44 -6.72 22.86
CA GLY A 26 -14.44 -7.72 22.51
C GLY A 26 -13.79 -7.44 21.17
N HIS A 27 -12.71 -8.15 20.90
CA HIS A 27 -12.14 -8.27 19.56
C HIS A 27 -11.74 -9.73 19.32
N SER A 28 -11.75 -10.15 18.06
CA SER A 28 -11.16 -11.41 17.60
C SER A 28 -9.98 -11.12 16.67
N ILE A 29 -9.04 -12.06 16.58
CA ILE A 29 -7.86 -11.95 15.73
C ILE A 29 -7.78 -13.22 14.88
N ASP A 30 -7.76 -13.04 13.57
CA ASP A 30 -7.53 -14.07 12.58
C ASP A 30 -6.08 -13.94 12.09
N ALA A 31 -5.21 -14.87 12.50
CA ALA A 31 -3.82 -14.91 12.04
C ALA A 31 -3.77 -15.46 10.61
N LEU A 32 -3.00 -14.80 9.74
CA LEU A 32 -2.93 -15.13 8.31
C LEU A 32 -1.56 -15.73 7.96
N ASP A 33 -0.53 -14.89 7.87
CA ASP A 33 0.82 -15.33 7.56
C ASP A 33 1.72 -15.24 8.79
N ALA A 34 2.55 -16.26 8.97
CA ALA A 34 3.66 -16.19 9.91
C ALA A 34 4.74 -15.21 9.42
N ALA A 35 5.58 -14.74 10.35
CA ALA A 35 6.76 -13.96 10.01
C ALA A 35 7.64 -14.77 9.05
N SER A 36 8.11 -14.12 7.99
CA SER A 36 8.90 -14.77 6.95
C SER A 36 10.02 -13.88 6.46
N HIS A 37 10.83 -14.44 5.57
CA HIS A 37 11.97 -13.76 5.01
C HIS A 37 12.15 -14.13 3.54
N TYR A 38 12.58 -13.18 2.71
CA TYR A 38 12.99 -13.47 1.33
C TYR A 38 14.19 -12.62 0.89
N PRO A 39 15.07 -13.15 0.03
CA PRO A 39 16.25 -12.42 -0.43
C PRO A 39 15.86 -11.26 -1.37
N ILE A 40 16.56 -10.13 -1.23
CA ILE A 40 16.44 -9.00 -2.15
C ILE A 40 17.47 -9.17 -3.27
N ARG A 41 17.05 -8.92 -4.52
CA ARG A 41 17.98 -8.96 -5.65
C ARG A 41 18.67 -7.61 -5.78
N PRO A 42 20.02 -7.57 -5.82
CA PRO A 42 20.73 -6.33 -6.06
C PRO A 42 20.47 -5.82 -7.48
N PRO A 43 20.74 -4.53 -7.75
CA PRO A 43 20.71 -3.99 -9.10
C PRO A 43 21.62 -4.80 -10.04
N LYS A 44 21.13 -5.04 -11.26
CA LYS A 44 21.85 -5.78 -12.29
C LYS A 44 23.12 -5.09 -12.78
N ASN A 45 23.17 -3.77 -12.66
CA ASN A 45 24.31 -2.96 -13.03
C ASN A 45 25.11 -2.40 -11.85
N ILE A 46 24.98 -2.99 -10.66
CA ILE A 46 25.73 -2.56 -9.47
C ILE A 46 27.23 -2.54 -9.73
N GLN A 47 27.85 -1.42 -9.37
CA GLN A 47 29.29 -1.24 -9.40
C GLN A 47 29.85 -1.37 -7.98
N PRO A 48 31.06 -1.92 -7.78
CA PRO A 48 31.65 -2.06 -6.45
C PRO A 48 31.75 -0.76 -5.65
N VAL A 49 31.91 0.39 -6.34
CA VAL A 49 31.95 1.73 -5.71
C VAL A 49 30.60 2.17 -5.14
N ASP A 50 29.51 1.53 -5.58
CA ASP A 50 28.13 1.88 -5.30
C ASP A 50 27.44 0.90 -4.33
N ASP A 51 28.14 -0.16 -3.90
CA ASP A 51 27.60 -1.23 -3.03
C ASP A 51 26.97 -0.66 -1.74
N TRP A 52 27.61 0.36 -1.16
CA TRP A 52 27.18 1.03 0.07
C TRP A 52 25.73 1.57 0.01
N MET A 53 25.23 1.90 -1.18
CA MET A 53 23.85 2.38 -1.34
C MET A 53 22.81 1.27 -1.11
N PHE A 54 23.21 0.01 -1.24
CA PHE A 54 22.33 -1.17 -1.18
C PHE A 54 22.68 -2.13 -0.04
N ASP A 55 23.68 -1.81 0.79
CA ASP A 55 24.11 -2.63 1.93
C ASP A 55 22.96 -3.01 2.88
N ASN A 56 22.01 -2.09 3.09
CA ASN A 56 20.85 -2.35 3.95
C ASN A 56 19.88 -3.41 3.38
N LEU A 57 20.10 -3.88 2.15
CA LEU A 57 19.32 -4.93 1.48
C LEU A 57 20.02 -6.30 1.53
N ALA A 58 21.30 -6.36 1.91
CA ALA A 58 22.09 -7.60 1.89
C ALA A 58 21.50 -8.70 2.79
N GLY A 59 20.85 -8.28 3.88
CA GLY A 59 20.15 -9.18 4.80
C GLY A 59 18.80 -9.68 4.29
N GLY A 60 18.36 -9.27 3.09
CA GLY A 60 17.04 -9.55 2.52
C GLY A 60 15.91 -8.76 3.16
N CYS A 61 14.67 -9.17 2.91
CA CYS A 61 13.46 -8.55 3.42
C CYS A 61 12.79 -9.42 4.50
N ALA A 62 12.72 -8.93 5.73
CA ALA A 62 11.88 -9.51 6.77
C ALA A 62 10.43 -9.06 6.60
N LEU A 63 9.50 -10.01 6.64
CA LEU A 63 8.07 -9.77 6.58
C LEU A 63 7.45 -10.08 7.96
N PRO A 64 6.67 -9.15 8.53
CA PRO A 64 6.01 -9.38 9.80
C PRO A 64 4.89 -10.42 9.67
N GLU A 65 4.45 -10.94 10.81
CA GLU A 65 3.18 -11.66 10.89
C GLU A 65 2.03 -10.75 10.44
N THR A 66 1.09 -11.33 9.69
CA THR A 66 -0.11 -10.63 9.24
C THR A 66 -1.33 -11.19 9.95
N SER A 67 -2.27 -10.31 10.26
CA SER A 67 -3.53 -10.69 10.88
C SER A 67 -4.64 -9.72 10.50
N VAL A 68 -5.87 -10.17 10.70
CA VAL A 68 -7.06 -9.32 10.64
C VAL A 68 -7.69 -9.30 12.01
N THR A 69 -7.82 -8.11 12.59
CA THR A 69 -8.50 -7.94 13.88
C THR A 69 -9.89 -7.39 13.67
N THR A 70 -10.87 -8.03 14.27
CA THR A 70 -12.27 -7.59 14.24
C THR A 70 -12.64 -7.02 15.60
N TYR A 71 -12.91 -5.71 15.67
CA TYR A 71 -13.33 -5.01 16.88
C TYR A 71 -14.84 -4.85 16.92
N HIS A 72 -15.47 -5.12 18.06
CA HIS A 72 -16.89 -4.88 18.26
C HIS A 72 -17.17 -3.60 19.03
N GLN A 73 -18.22 -2.88 18.65
CA GLN A 73 -18.68 -1.67 19.35
C GLN A 73 -17.60 -0.58 19.47
N ILE A 74 -16.93 -0.27 18.36
CA ILE A 74 -15.81 0.69 18.30
C ILE A 74 -16.20 1.98 17.57
N THR A 75 -15.63 3.10 17.99
CA THR A 75 -15.85 4.39 17.32
C THR A 75 -14.69 4.78 16.41
N VAL A 76 -14.97 4.99 15.13
CA VAL A 76 -14.02 5.47 14.13
C VAL A 76 -14.19 6.99 13.95
N PRO A 77 -13.14 7.81 14.18
CA PRO A 77 -13.19 9.24 13.90
C PRO A 77 -12.91 9.52 12.42
N GLY A 78 -13.58 10.52 11.84
CA GLY A 78 -13.27 10.96 10.47
C GLY A 78 -11.94 11.71 10.31
N ARG A 79 -11.25 11.99 11.42
CA ARG A 79 -9.87 12.46 11.43
C ARG A 79 -9.10 11.95 12.65
N GLY A 80 -7.92 11.40 12.39
CA GLY A 80 -6.98 10.92 13.40
C GLY A 80 -7.12 9.43 13.68
N PRO A 81 -6.27 8.90 14.57
CA PRO A 81 -6.21 7.48 14.86
C PRO A 81 -7.44 6.98 15.62
N ILE A 82 -7.76 5.72 15.40
CA ILE A 82 -8.80 4.98 16.12
C ILE A 82 -8.28 4.65 17.53
N ARG A 83 -9.18 4.68 18.51
CA ARG A 83 -8.86 4.31 19.89
C ARG A 83 -9.67 3.12 20.34
N TRP A 84 -9.02 2.21 21.06
CA TRP A 84 -9.63 1.05 21.71
C TRP A 84 -9.09 0.92 23.13
N GLN A 85 -9.99 0.78 24.11
CA GLN A 85 -9.63 0.63 25.54
C GLN A 85 -8.62 1.65 26.08
N GLY A 86 -8.65 2.88 25.56
CA GLY A 86 -7.76 3.97 25.98
C GLY A 86 -6.54 4.16 25.08
N GLU A 87 -6.13 3.15 24.33
CA GLU A 87 -4.95 3.17 23.46
C GLU A 87 -5.27 3.52 22.02
N TYR A 88 -4.30 4.07 21.29
CA TYR A 88 -4.39 4.25 19.84
C TYR A 88 -3.98 2.96 19.14
N LEU A 89 -4.77 2.54 18.16
CA LEU A 89 -4.46 1.34 17.37
C LEU A 89 -3.23 1.57 16.50
N ARG A 90 -2.30 0.61 16.51
CA ARG A 90 -1.00 0.67 15.82
C ARG A 90 -1.17 0.82 14.31
N GLU A 91 -2.22 0.22 13.77
CA GLU A 91 -2.61 0.14 12.36
C GLU A 91 -3.03 1.49 11.76
N CYS A 92 -3.20 2.51 12.60
CA CYS A 92 -3.48 3.89 12.19
C CYS A 92 -2.21 4.71 11.91
N PHE A 93 -1.02 4.11 12.05
CA PHE A 93 0.27 4.78 11.91
C PHE A 93 1.19 3.99 10.99
N ALA A 94 1.96 4.67 10.14
CA ALA A 94 2.94 4.00 9.29
C ALA A 94 4.15 3.49 10.08
N THR A 95 4.51 4.15 11.19
CA THR A 95 5.70 3.84 12.00
C THR A 95 5.33 3.34 13.39
N ASP A 96 6.21 2.52 13.99
CA ASP A 96 6.02 1.97 15.34
C ASP A 96 5.97 3.06 16.42
N ASP A 97 6.76 4.11 16.26
CA ASP A 97 6.78 5.26 17.18
C ASP A 97 5.58 6.21 16.99
N GLY A 98 4.77 5.99 15.95
CA GLY A 98 3.66 6.87 15.57
C GLY A 98 2.68 7.17 16.72
N PRO A 99 2.18 6.17 17.48
CA PRO A 99 1.34 6.40 18.64
C PRO A 99 2.01 7.30 19.68
N ALA A 100 3.25 7.02 20.07
CA ALA A 100 3.99 7.76 21.09
C ALA A 100 4.28 9.21 20.65
N GLU A 101 4.66 9.41 19.39
CA GLU A 101 4.84 10.75 18.80
C GLU A 101 3.51 11.52 18.77
N PHE A 102 2.42 10.86 18.44
CA PHE A 102 1.10 11.47 18.42
C PHE A 102 0.63 11.90 19.81
N TYR A 103 0.88 11.08 20.83
CA TYR A 103 0.66 11.45 22.24
C TYR A 103 1.47 12.70 22.61
N ARG A 104 2.76 12.77 22.26
CA ARG A 104 3.62 13.93 22.56
C ARG A 104 3.17 15.22 21.86
N ARG A 105 2.69 15.14 20.62
CA ARG A 105 2.37 16.33 19.79
C ARG A 105 1.00 16.95 20.09
N ARG A 106 0.03 16.22 20.62
CA ARG A 106 -1.32 16.77 20.86
C ARG A 106 -1.45 17.39 22.26
N LYS A 107 -1.58 18.72 22.30
CA LYS A 107 -2.21 19.42 23.43
C LYS A 107 -3.69 18.97 23.51
N HIS A 108 -3.99 18.05 24.43
CA HIS A 108 -5.23 17.27 24.56
C HIS A 108 -6.55 18.06 24.47
N TRP A 109 -6.56 19.36 24.80
CA TRP A 109 -7.79 20.12 24.97
C TRP A 109 -8.51 20.45 23.66
N ARG A 110 -7.81 20.73 22.55
CA ARG A 110 -8.45 21.17 21.29
C ARG A 110 -9.23 20.03 20.61
N ALA A 111 -8.63 18.85 20.52
CA ALA A 111 -9.28 17.66 19.95
C ALA A 111 -10.37 17.08 20.86
N PHE A 112 -10.21 17.22 22.18
CA PHE A 112 -11.22 16.83 23.17
C PHE A 112 -12.44 17.75 23.14
N ALA A 113 -12.26 19.08 23.17
CA ALA A 113 -13.33 20.05 23.03
C ALA A 113 -14.08 19.88 21.70
N GLU A 114 -13.32 19.65 20.63
CA GLU A 114 -13.84 19.29 19.32
C GLU A 114 -14.71 18.02 19.34
N SER A 115 -14.45 17.04 20.23
CA SER A 115 -15.15 15.75 20.30
C SER A 115 -16.49 15.75 21.03
N LEU A 116 -16.78 16.80 21.81
CA LEU A 116 -17.97 16.88 22.67
C LEU A 116 -19.25 17.29 21.92
N VAL A 117 -19.15 17.80 20.69
CA VAL A 117 -20.29 18.30 19.89
C VAL A 117 -20.23 17.70 18.49
N ARG A 118 -20.58 16.42 18.32
CA ARG A 118 -20.51 15.77 17.00
C ARG A 118 -21.66 14.80 16.72
N PRO A 119 -22.22 14.79 15.49
CA PRO A 119 -23.19 13.79 15.08
C PRO A 119 -22.54 12.40 15.13
N LYS A 120 -23.09 11.55 15.99
CA LYS A 120 -22.75 10.13 16.03
C LYS A 120 -23.68 9.41 15.07
N SER A 121 -23.14 8.90 13.98
CA SER A 121 -23.87 7.92 13.16
C SER A 121 -23.49 6.52 13.62
N ARG A 122 -24.46 5.61 13.69
CA ARG A 122 -24.19 4.19 13.89
C ARG A 122 -24.03 3.51 12.53
N MET A 123 -23.18 2.49 12.47
CA MET A 123 -23.03 1.62 11.32
C MET A 123 -23.17 0.18 11.78
N THR A 124 -24.18 -0.50 11.23
CA THR A 124 -24.51 -1.89 11.53
C THR A 124 -23.80 -2.85 10.57
N ASN A 125 -23.56 -2.41 9.33
CA ASN A 125 -22.77 -3.18 8.37
C ASN A 125 -21.30 -3.22 8.81
N PRO A 126 -20.59 -4.33 8.55
CA PRO A 126 -19.17 -4.43 8.84
C PRO A 126 -18.34 -3.29 8.24
N ALA A 127 -17.64 -2.56 9.11
CA ALA A 127 -16.72 -1.49 8.70
C ALA A 127 -15.36 -2.08 8.33
N LEU A 128 -14.66 -1.44 7.40
CA LEU A 128 -13.24 -1.70 7.13
C LEU A 128 -12.44 -0.40 7.23
N CYS A 129 -11.24 -0.47 7.81
CA CYS A 129 -10.24 0.60 7.74
C CYS A 129 -8.89 0.03 7.30
N ILE A 130 -8.29 0.63 6.28
CA ILE A 130 -6.97 0.23 5.76
C ILE A 130 -5.95 1.39 5.78
N THR A 131 -6.37 2.57 6.25
CA THR A 131 -5.60 3.80 6.13
C THR A 131 -4.88 4.17 7.42
N ASP A 132 -3.70 4.75 7.25
CA ASP A 132 -2.87 5.35 8.28
C ASP A 132 -2.60 6.86 8.00
N ASN A 133 -1.61 7.43 8.67
CA ASN A 133 -1.22 8.83 8.54
C ASN A 133 -0.46 9.17 7.23
N TRP A 134 -0.08 8.20 6.40
CA TRP A 134 0.66 8.38 5.14
C TRP A 134 -0.14 7.99 3.88
N SER A 135 -1.25 7.29 4.04
CA SER A 135 -2.08 6.70 2.96
C SER A 135 -2.62 7.68 1.89
N CYS A 136 -2.46 9.00 2.03
CA CYS A 136 -2.84 9.96 0.98
C CYS A 136 -1.79 10.12 -0.14
N GLY A 137 -0.57 9.64 0.05
CA GLY A 137 0.46 9.64 -1.00
C GLY A 137 0.28 8.44 -1.94
N TYR A 138 0.48 8.63 -3.25
CA TYR A 138 0.27 7.57 -4.26
C TYR A 138 1.02 6.26 -3.93
N PHE A 139 2.30 6.36 -3.60
CA PHE A 139 3.11 5.21 -3.17
C PHE A 139 2.49 4.50 -1.96
N HIS A 140 2.19 5.23 -0.88
CA HIS A 140 1.66 4.65 0.36
C HIS A 140 0.25 4.09 0.17
N TRP A 141 -0.58 4.72 -0.66
CA TRP A 141 -1.89 4.18 -0.99
C TRP A 141 -1.77 2.82 -1.68
N ILE A 142 -1.02 2.75 -2.78
CA ILE A 142 -0.91 1.53 -3.59
C ILE A 142 -0.11 0.44 -2.89
N CYS A 143 0.96 0.79 -2.17
CA CYS A 143 1.89 -0.19 -1.60
C CYS A 143 1.64 -0.54 -0.13
N ASP A 144 1.06 0.36 0.68
CA ASP A 144 0.89 0.13 2.12
C ASP A 144 -0.59 -0.06 2.49
N ALA A 145 -1.49 0.76 1.94
CA ALA A 145 -2.91 0.73 2.29
C ALA A 145 -3.70 -0.33 1.48
N LEU A 146 -3.57 -0.32 0.15
CA LEU A 146 -4.37 -1.15 -0.75
C LEU A 146 -4.12 -2.67 -0.57
N PRO A 147 -2.89 -3.16 -0.28
CA PRO A 147 -2.67 -4.59 0.00
C PRO A 147 -3.39 -5.08 1.26
N ARG A 148 -3.75 -4.19 2.18
CA ARG A 148 -4.54 -4.55 3.38
C ARG A 148 -5.97 -4.93 3.03
N LEU A 149 -6.51 -4.50 1.88
CA LEU A 149 -7.78 -5.02 1.36
C LEU A 149 -7.68 -6.50 0.99
N LEU A 150 -6.55 -6.93 0.41
CA LEU A 150 -6.33 -8.35 0.11
C LEU A 150 -6.21 -9.19 1.38
N LEU A 151 -5.61 -8.67 2.44
CA LEU A 151 -5.61 -9.34 3.75
C LEU A 151 -7.03 -9.46 4.32
N ALA A 152 -7.83 -8.39 4.26
CA ALA A 152 -9.22 -8.43 4.70
C ALA A 152 -10.05 -9.48 3.95
N GLU A 153 -9.83 -9.59 2.64
CA GLU A 153 -10.51 -10.53 1.74
C GLU A 153 -10.28 -12.01 2.11
N GLN A 154 -9.16 -12.33 2.78
CA GLN A 154 -8.87 -13.70 3.24
C GLN A 154 -9.79 -14.16 4.38
N VAL A 155 -10.37 -13.22 5.12
CA VAL A 155 -11.23 -13.51 6.29
C VAL A 155 -12.70 -13.19 6.00
N ARG A 156 -12.97 -12.20 5.15
CA ARG A 156 -14.33 -11.82 4.78
C ARG A 156 -14.40 -11.30 3.36
N SER A 157 -15.50 -11.64 2.66
CA SER A 157 -15.83 -11.06 1.36
C SER A 157 -15.83 -9.53 1.40
N THR A 158 -15.14 -8.89 0.46
CA THR A 158 -15.12 -7.43 0.33
C THR A 158 -16.52 -6.86 0.03
N ALA A 159 -17.41 -7.65 -0.58
CA ALA A 159 -18.80 -7.28 -0.88
C ALA A 159 -19.68 -7.14 0.38
N GLU A 160 -19.16 -7.49 1.56
CA GLU A 160 -19.81 -7.27 2.86
C GLU A 160 -19.24 -6.07 3.62
N LEU A 161 -18.13 -5.49 3.15
CA LEU A 161 -17.34 -4.50 3.87
C LEU A 161 -17.61 -3.08 3.36
N THR A 162 -17.94 -2.17 4.28
CA THR A 162 -17.96 -0.73 4.02
C THR A 162 -16.61 -0.12 4.37
N LEU A 163 -15.85 0.32 3.37
CA LEU A 163 -14.55 0.97 3.58
C LEU A 163 -14.74 2.40 4.08
N LEU A 164 -14.17 2.71 5.25
CA LEU A 164 -14.18 4.04 5.83
C LEU A 164 -12.93 4.81 5.40
N LEU A 165 -13.12 5.96 4.75
CA LEU A 165 -12.03 6.84 4.31
C LEU A 165 -12.12 8.23 4.94
N PRO A 166 -10.99 8.88 5.26
CA PRO A 166 -10.99 10.27 5.68
C PRO A 166 -11.35 11.18 4.50
N ALA A 167 -12.09 12.27 4.74
CA ALA A 167 -12.51 13.21 3.68
C ALA A 167 -11.38 13.77 2.81
N ALA A 168 -10.13 13.78 3.31
CA ALA A 168 -8.96 14.18 2.52
C ALA A 168 -8.71 13.26 1.31
N ALA A 169 -9.09 11.98 1.40
CA ALA A 169 -8.95 10.99 0.34
C ALA A 169 -9.70 11.38 -0.94
N LYS A 170 -10.81 12.13 -0.83
CA LYS A 170 -11.59 12.62 -1.99
C LYS A 170 -10.78 13.49 -2.97
N ARG A 171 -9.66 14.06 -2.52
CA ARG A 171 -8.80 14.93 -3.36
C ARG A 171 -7.96 14.15 -4.36
N TYR A 172 -7.84 12.84 -4.19
CA TYR A 172 -6.92 12.00 -4.93
C TYR A 172 -7.71 11.02 -5.78
N GLY A 173 -7.84 11.30 -7.08
CA GLY A 173 -8.63 10.48 -8.02
C GLY A 173 -8.24 9.01 -8.01
N PHE A 174 -6.93 8.73 -7.97
CA PHE A 174 -6.38 7.38 -7.92
C PHE A 174 -6.89 6.54 -6.74
N ILE A 175 -7.29 7.14 -5.62
CA ILE A 175 -7.83 6.41 -4.47
C ILE A 175 -9.15 5.75 -4.85
N ARG A 176 -10.07 6.52 -5.42
CA ARG A 176 -11.36 6.00 -5.87
C ARG A 176 -11.15 5.03 -7.04
N ASP A 177 -10.41 5.46 -8.05
CA ASP A 177 -10.29 4.69 -9.30
C ASP A 177 -9.62 3.32 -9.06
N SER A 178 -8.67 3.22 -8.12
CA SER A 178 -8.08 1.92 -7.75
C SER A 178 -8.98 1.04 -6.89
N LEU A 179 -9.92 1.63 -6.14
CA LEU A 179 -10.91 0.87 -5.37
C LEU A 179 -11.97 0.22 -6.27
N ASP A 180 -12.21 0.74 -7.47
CA ASP A 180 -13.13 0.13 -8.44
C ASP A 180 -12.65 -1.27 -8.92
N ALA A 181 -11.39 -1.64 -8.63
CA ALA A 181 -10.87 -2.99 -8.82
C ALA A 181 -11.27 -3.98 -7.71
N PHE A 182 -11.96 -3.51 -6.67
CA PHE A 182 -12.44 -4.28 -5.52
C PHE A 182 -13.96 -4.19 -5.44
N ASP A 183 -14.60 -5.32 -5.16
CA ASP A 183 -16.06 -5.40 -5.05
C ASP A 183 -16.50 -5.04 -3.63
N LEU A 184 -16.27 -3.78 -3.23
CA LEU A 184 -16.64 -3.28 -1.90
C LEU A 184 -18.14 -3.01 -1.80
N ALA A 185 -18.74 -3.33 -0.65
CA ALA A 185 -20.15 -3.04 -0.39
C ALA A 185 -20.47 -1.55 -0.50
N ASP A 186 -19.59 -0.70 0.05
CA ASP A 186 -19.67 0.76 -0.01
C ASP A 186 -18.30 1.38 0.34
N VAL A 187 -18.07 2.61 -0.12
CA VAL A 187 -16.92 3.44 0.26
C VAL A 187 -17.43 4.72 0.91
N ARG A 188 -17.37 4.77 2.24
CA ARG A 188 -17.91 5.87 3.03
C ARG A 188 -16.85 6.87 3.43
N GLN A 189 -17.02 8.10 2.96
CA GLN A 189 -16.15 9.23 3.28
C GLN A 189 -16.59 9.92 4.58
N LEU A 190 -15.69 9.99 5.55
CA LEU A 190 -15.93 10.58 6.85
C LEU A 190 -15.47 12.03 6.88
N SER A 191 -16.37 12.94 7.22
CA SER A 191 -15.99 14.35 7.40
C SER A 191 -15.01 14.51 8.56
N ARG A 192 -14.20 15.57 8.54
CA ARG A 192 -13.20 15.88 9.58
C ARG A 192 -13.75 15.76 11.00
N PHE A 193 -15.04 16.07 11.17
CA PHE A 193 -15.72 16.13 12.45
C PHE A 193 -16.76 15.04 12.67
N GLN A 194 -16.81 14.03 11.81
CA GLN A 194 -17.70 12.89 12.00
C GLN A 194 -17.10 11.86 12.96
N ARG A 195 -17.97 11.15 13.67
CA ARG A 195 -17.64 9.92 14.39
C ARG A 195 -18.66 8.86 14.01
N VAL A 196 -18.19 7.68 13.64
CA VAL A 196 -19.05 6.55 13.33
C VAL A 196 -18.87 5.51 14.42
N HIS A 197 -19.96 5.14 15.09
CA HIS A 197 -19.99 3.99 15.98
C HIS A 197 -20.26 2.74 15.14
N CYS A 198 -19.27 1.87 15.01
CA CYS A 198 -19.36 0.65 14.23
C CYS A 198 -19.72 -0.51 15.17
N ASP A 199 -20.73 -1.28 14.81
CA ASP A 199 -21.03 -2.52 15.51
C ASP A 199 -19.87 -3.51 15.34
N GLU A 200 -19.23 -3.47 14.17
CA GLU A 200 -18.04 -4.23 13.85
C GLU A 200 -17.06 -3.43 12.97
N LEU A 201 -15.77 -3.51 13.27
CA LEU A 201 -14.68 -2.95 12.47
C LEU A 201 -13.62 -4.03 12.20
N VAL A 202 -13.47 -4.36 10.92
CA VAL A 202 -12.36 -5.13 10.39
C VAL A 202 -11.16 -4.20 10.20
N LEU A 203 -10.04 -4.56 10.84
CA LEU A 203 -8.79 -3.82 10.80
C LEU A 203 -7.64 -4.79 10.52
N PRO A 204 -7.22 -4.92 9.25
CA PRO A 204 -6.03 -5.70 8.91
C PRO A 204 -4.77 -5.06 9.48
N SER A 205 -3.77 -5.86 9.85
CA SER A 205 -2.44 -5.38 10.19
C SER A 205 -1.76 -4.73 8.97
N HIS A 206 -0.55 -4.18 9.15
CA HIS A 206 0.28 -3.78 8.01
C HIS A 206 0.76 -5.04 7.27
N ALA A 207 0.66 -5.02 5.94
CA ALA A 207 1.12 -6.14 5.11
C ALA A 207 2.64 -6.35 5.16
N ALA A 208 3.38 -5.25 5.34
CA ALA A 208 4.82 -5.22 5.48
C ALA A 208 5.25 -3.90 6.15
N VAL A 209 6.54 -3.76 6.47
CA VAL A 209 7.11 -2.47 6.85
C VAL A 209 7.19 -1.59 5.60
N THR A 210 6.85 -0.30 5.70
CA THR A 210 6.90 0.60 4.54
C THR A 210 8.25 0.56 3.84
N GLY A 211 8.22 0.37 2.52
CA GLY A 211 9.41 0.20 1.70
C GLY A 211 9.83 -1.26 1.50
N THR A 212 9.13 -2.21 2.12
CA THR A 212 9.22 -3.64 1.82
C THR A 212 7.84 -4.21 1.45
N PHE A 213 7.80 -5.35 0.76
CA PHE A 213 6.56 -5.86 0.17
C PHE A 213 6.50 -7.37 0.20
N ARG A 214 5.28 -7.91 0.34
CA ARG A 214 4.98 -9.34 0.20
C ARG A 214 4.83 -9.70 -1.29
N PRO A 215 5.68 -10.57 -1.87
CA PRO A 215 5.61 -10.90 -3.30
C PRO A 215 4.25 -11.43 -3.75
N ASP A 216 3.60 -12.24 -2.91
CA ASP A 216 2.26 -12.79 -3.13
C ASP A 216 1.18 -11.69 -3.22
N LEU A 217 1.22 -10.70 -2.34
CA LEU A 217 0.28 -9.57 -2.40
C LEU A 217 0.56 -8.65 -3.59
N ILE A 218 1.82 -8.45 -3.98
CA ILE A 218 2.16 -7.66 -5.18
C ILE A 218 1.67 -8.35 -6.45
N ASP A 219 1.80 -9.68 -6.54
CA ASP A 219 1.25 -10.44 -7.66
C ASP A 219 -0.28 -10.39 -7.69
N ALA A 220 -0.93 -10.61 -6.54
CA ALA A 220 -2.39 -10.54 -6.44
C ALA A 220 -2.94 -9.14 -6.80
N MET A 221 -2.24 -8.08 -6.40
CA MET A 221 -2.54 -6.70 -6.80
C MET A 221 -2.44 -6.52 -8.31
N ARG A 222 -1.34 -6.98 -8.92
CA ARG A 222 -1.15 -6.91 -10.38
C ARG A 222 -2.27 -7.63 -11.11
N ASP A 223 -2.55 -8.87 -10.75
CA ASP A 223 -3.57 -9.70 -11.41
C ASP A 223 -4.96 -9.05 -11.31
N ARG A 224 -5.28 -8.49 -10.14
CA ARG A 224 -6.52 -7.75 -9.91
C ARG A 224 -6.61 -6.50 -10.80
N PHE A 225 -5.54 -5.72 -10.89
CA PHE A 225 -5.49 -4.52 -11.73
C PHE A 225 -5.66 -4.88 -13.22
N TRP A 226 -4.95 -5.90 -13.69
CA TRP A 226 -5.07 -6.40 -15.06
C TRP A 226 -6.47 -6.90 -15.38
N LYS A 227 -7.09 -7.65 -14.47
CA LYS A 227 -8.47 -8.13 -14.64
C LYS A 227 -9.45 -6.96 -14.73
N HIS A 228 -9.30 -5.95 -13.87
CA HIS A 228 -10.19 -4.78 -13.86
C HIS A 228 -10.11 -3.99 -15.17
N VAL A 229 -8.91 -3.78 -15.71
CA VAL A 229 -8.76 -3.03 -16.96
C VAL A 229 -9.14 -3.86 -18.20
N SER A 230 -8.86 -5.16 -18.18
CA SER A 230 -9.18 -6.07 -19.30
C SER A 230 -10.67 -6.38 -19.42
N ALA A 231 -11.45 -6.25 -18.34
CA ALA A 231 -12.90 -6.50 -18.37
C ALA A 231 -13.69 -5.58 -19.32
N GLY A 232 -13.07 -4.49 -19.81
CA GLY A 232 -13.65 -3.59 -20.82
C GLY A 232 -13.15 -3.82 -22.26
N SER A 233 -12.16 -4.69 -22.47
CA SER A 233 -11.51 -4.90 -23.77
C SER A 233 -12.06 -6.15 -24.44
N THR A 234 -12.85 -5.98 -25.50
CA THR A 234 -13.46 -7.08 -26.28
C THR A 234 -12.49 -7.82 -27.20
N ASP A 235 -11.28 -7.27 -27.39
CA ASP A 235 -10.27 -7.88 -28.26
C ASP A 235 -9.39 -8.82 -27.43
N GLY A 236 -9.68 -10.12 -27.51
CA GLY A 236 -8.97 -11.21 -26.81
C GLY A 236 -7.51 -11.42 -27.21
N THR A 237 -6.87 -10.47 -27.90
CA THR A 237 -5.44 -10.48 -28.20
C THR A 237 -4.70 -9.62 -27.19
N ALA A 238 -4.03 -10.25 -26.23
CA ALA A 238 -3.09 -9.55 -25.36
C ALA A 238 -2.00 -8.90 -26.24
N ALA A 239 -1.94 -7.55 -26.24
CA ALA A 239 -0.90 -6.84 -26.95
C ALA A 239 0.49 -7.29 -26.44
N PRO A 240 1.50 -7.44 -27.31
CA PRO A 240 2.84 -7.83 -26.88
C PRO A 240 3.39 -6.83 -25.84
N CYS A 241 3.79 -7.31 -24.67
CA CYS A 241 4.44 -6.49 -23.63
C CYS A 241 5.83 -6.05 -24.10
N THR A 242 5.87 -4.99 -24.91
CA THR A 242 7.06 -4.55 -25.64
C THR A 242 7.34 -3.06 -25.49
N ARG A 243 6.45 -2.29 -24.83
CA ARG A 243 6.63 -0.84 -24.70
C ARG A 243 7.82 -0.53 -23.81
N ARG A 244 8.50 0.57 -24.13
CA ARG A 244 9.60 1.13 -23.35
C ARG A 244 9.20 2.54 -22.97
N VAL A 245 9.08 2.80 -21.68
CA VAL A 245 8.51 4.05 -21.16
C VAL A 245 9.55 4.77 -20.34
N PHE A 246 9.78 6.04 -20.69
CA PHE A 246 10.43 7.00 -19.82
C PHE A 246 9.35 7.80 -19.11
N LEU A 247 9.23 7.64 -17.79
CA LEU A 247 8.27 8.37 -16.98
C LEU A 247 8.81 9.75 -16.64
N SER A 248 8.40 10.72 -17.44
CA SER A 248 8.67 12.13 -17.26
C SER A 248 8.01 12.67 -15.99
N ARG A 249 8.66 13.67 -15.41
CA ARG A 249 8.13 14.50 -14.32
C ARG A 249 7.95 15.95 -14.74
N ARG A 250 7.86 16.24 -16.04
CA ARG A 250 7.70 17.60 -16.58
C ARG A 250 6.52 18.37 -15.96
N ASP A 251 5.43 17.68 -15.62
CA ASP A 251 4.21 18.27 -15.05
C ASP A 251 4.18 18.21 -13.51
N ALA A 252 5.20 17.63 -12.87
CA ALA A 252 5.26 17.52 -11.42
C ALA A 252 5.73 18.82 -10.74
N ASN A 253 5.18 19.10 -9.56
CA ASN A 253 5.54 20.28 -8.76
C ASN A 253 6.94 20.26 -8.13
N ARG A 254 7.67 19.14 -8.21
CA ARG A 254 9.00 18.96 -7.60
C ARG A 254 9.76 17.80 -8.22
N ARG A 255 11.09 17.83 -8.12
CA ARG A 255 12.00 16.85 -8.73
C ARG A 255 11.75 16.73 -10.22
N ARG A 256 11.79 17.86 -10.91
CA ARG A 256 11.74 17.92 -12.36
C ARG A 256 13.12 17.63 -12.92
N VAL A 257 13.18 17.00 -14.08
CA VAL A 257 14.40 16.89 -14.87
C VAL A 257 14.50 18.16 -15.72
N VAL A 258 15.35 19.11 -15.31
CA VAL A 258 15.38 20.43 -15.96
C VAL A 258 15.96 20.39 -17.37
N ASN A 259 16.71 19.34 -17.69
CA ASN A 259 17.33 19.12 -18.99
C ASN A 259 16.71 17.96 -19.79
N GLU A 260 15.41 17.68 -19.60
CA GLU A 260 14.74 16.57 -20.30
C GLU A 260 14.84 16.69 -21.84
N ALA A 261 14.90 17.91 -22.39
CA ALA A 261 15.11 18.15 -23.82
C ALA A 261 16.47 17.62 -24.32
N GLU A 262 17.52 17.64 -23.48
CA GLU A 262 18.84 17.08 -23.82
C GLU A 262 18.79 15.54 -23.88
N LEU A 263 17.85 14.91 -23.17
CA LEU A 263 17.69 13.45 -23.13
C LEU A 263 16.89 12.90 -24.32
N ALA A 264 16.16 13.75 -25.05
CA ALA A 264 15.22 13.32 -26.10
C ALA A 264 15.87 12.44 -27.18
N SER A 265 17.09 12.79 -27.60
CA SER A 265 17.84 12.02 -28.61
C SER A 265 18.23 10.63 -28.09
N VAL A 266 18.72 10.55 -26.85
CA VAL A 266 19.09 9.29 -26.19
C VAL A 266 17.86 8.38 -26.06
N LEU A 267 16.75 8.92 -25.54
CA LEU A 267 15.50 8.17 -25.39
C LEU A 267 14.96 7.67 -26.73
N THR A 268 14.99 8.50 -27.77
CA THR A 268 14.52 8.14 -29.12
C THR A 268 15.37 7.03 -29.74
N ASN A 269 16.70 7.12 -29.62
CA ASN A 269 17.63 6.10 -30.13
C ASN A 269 17.37 4.73 -29.48
N HIS A 270 17.01 4.71 -28.20
CA HIS A 270 16.65 3.51 -27.45
C HIS A 270 15.17 3.11 -27.55
N ARG A 271 14.38 3.83 -28.36
CA ARG A 271 12.94 3.60 -28.60
C ARG A 271 12.07 3.73 -27.34
N PHE A 272 12.38 4.67 -26.47
CA PHE A 272 11.57 5.02 -25.30
C PHE A 272 10.56 6.12 -25.62
N ASP A 273 9.31 5.90 -25.23
CA ASP A 273 8.25 6.91 -25.25
C ASP A 273 8.30 7.71 -23.93
N SER A 274 8.37 9.05 -24.01
CA SER A 274 8.29 9.92 -22.82
C SER A 274 6.83 10.17 -22.42
N VAL A 275 6.46 9.73 -21.22
CA VAL A 275 5.10 9.79 -20.68
C VAL A 275 5.09 10.58 -19.38
N ALA A 276 4.13 11.48 -19.18
CA ALA A 276 3.87 12.08 -17.88
C ALA A 276 2.64 11.39 -17.25
N ALA A 277 2.83 10.71 -16.11
CA ALA A 277 1.76 9.93 -15.46
C ALA A 277 0.52 10.79 -15.13
N ASP A 278 0.73 12.04 -14.73
CA ASP A 278 -0.33 12.96 -14.31
C ASP A 278 -1.30 13.34 -15.45
N SER A 279 -0.96 13.03 -16.71
CA SER A 279 -1.84 13.18 -17.89
C SER A 279 -2.80 12.01 -18.08
N TYR A 280 -2.70 10.95 -17.27
CA TYR A 280 -3.48 9.72 -17.39
C TYR A 280 -4.28 9.47 -16.12
N SER A 281 -5.53 9.03 -16.28
CA SER A 281 -6.30 8.43 -15.18
C SER A 281 -5.58 7.21 -14.63
N TRP A 282 -5.91 6.79 -13.41
CA TRP A 282 -5.28 5.61 -12.82
C TRP A 282 -5.48 4.35 -13.68
N ARG A 283 -6.68 4.18 -14.26
CA ARG A 283 -7.00 3.08 -15.17
C ARG A 283 -6.09 3.08 -16.40
N GLU A 284 -5.94 4.23 -17.07
CA GLU A 284 -5.07 4.35 -18.24
C GLU A 284 -3.58 4.15 -17.88
N GLN A 285 -3.15 4.54 -16.67
CA GLN A 285 -1.83 4.20 -16.18
C GLN A 285 -1.66 2.68 -16.08
N VAL A 286 -2.60 1.96 -15.46
CA VAL A 286 -2.54 0.49 -15.38
C VAL A 286 -2.46 -0.14 -16.77
N GLU A 287 -3.27 0.30 -17.73
CA GLU A 287 -3.26 -0.21 -19.12
C GLU A 287 -1.93 0.07 -19.85
N LEU A 288 -1.36 1.26 -19.65
CA LEU A 288 -0.06 1.62 -20.20
C LEU A 288 1.04 0.71 -19.61
N PHE A 289 1.08 0.58 -18.29
CA PHE A 289 2.15 -0.14 -17.62
C PHE A 289 2.00 -1.66 -17.75
N SER A 290 0.80 -2.20 -17.92
CA SER A 290 0.60 -3.64 -18.21
C SER A 290 1.19 -4.09 -19.53
N SER A 291 1.39 -3.18 -20.48
CA SER A 291 2.08 -3.43 -21.75
C SER A 291 3.55 -2.95 -21.77
N THR A 292 4.05 -2.44 -20.64
CA THR A 292 5.41 -1.89 -20.51
C THR A 292 6.42 -2.95 -20.10
N SER A 293 7.42 -3.15 -20.94
CA SER A 293 8.53 -4.08 -20.70
C SER A 293 9.72 -3.42 -20.02
N HIS A 294 9.95 -2.14 -20.29
CA HIS A 294 11.05 -1.36 -19.73
C HIS A 294 10.51 -0.03 -19.20
N LEU A 295 10.79 0.27 -17.94
CA LEU A 295 10.40 1.51 -17.29
C LEU A 295 11.63 2.26 -16.79
N VAL A 296 11.82 3.48 -17.25
CA VAL A 296 12.88 4.38 -16.80
C VAL A 296 12.22 5.58 -16.14
N SER A 297 12.66 5.97 -14.95
CA SER A 297 12.17 7.18 -14.30
C SER A 297 13.13 7.61 -13.21
N ILE A 298 13.10 8.88 -12.85
CA ILE A 298 13.71 9.30 -11.60
C ILE A 298 12.96 8.75 -10.37
N HIS A 299 13.64 8.65 -9.24
CA HIS A 299 13.06 8.24 -7.96
C HIS A 299 11.81 9.05 -7.60
N GLY A 300 10.69 8.37 -7.42
CA GLY A 300 9.45 8.99 -6.96
C GLY A 300 8.21 8.15 -7.20
N ALA A 301 7.09 8.55 -6.60
CA ALA A 301 5.87 7.74 -6.53
C ALA A 301 5.33 7.26 -7.89
N GLY A 302 5.64 7.94 -9.00
CA GLY A 302 5.28 7.44 -10.34
C GLY A 302 5.87 6.06 -10.65
N LEU A 303 7.04 5.74 -10.09
CA LEU A 303 7.70 4.44 -10.28
C LEU A 303 6.93 3.28 -9.64
N THR A 304 6.02 3.54 -8.69
CA THR A 304 5.09 2.55 -8.13
C THR A 304 4.26 1.86 -9.19
N ASN A 305 4.02 2.51 -10.33
CA ASN A 305 3.32 1.92 -11.46
C ASN A 305 3.99 0.66 -12.04
N MET A 306 5.25 0.38 -11.68
CA MET A 306 5.89 -0.90 -12.00
C MET A 306 5.11 -2.12 -11.52
N ILE A 307 4.25 -2.01 -10.49
CA ILE A 307 3.40 -3.12 -10.04
C ILE A 307 2.53 -3.64 -11.18
N ALA A 308 2.02 -2.74 -12.02
CA ALA A 308 1.19 -3.10 -13.17
C ALA A 308 2.02 -3.68 -14.33
N MET A 309 3.35 -3.55 -14.35
CA MET A 309 4.18 -4.19 -15.37
C MET A 309 4.21 -5.70 -15.21
N PRO A 310 4.37 -6.46 -16.32
CA PRO A 310 4.56 -7.89 -16.26
C PRO A 310 5.80 -8.26 -15.43
N PRO A 311 5.79 -9.46 -14.82
CA PRO A 311 7.02 -10.04 -14.30
C PRO A 311 8.05 -10.17 -15.45
N ALA A 312 9.33 -10.21 -15.10
CA ALA A 312 10.46 -10.09 -16.01
C ALA A 312 10.61 -8.75 -16.75
N GLY A 313 9.79 -7.74 -16.43
CA GLY A 313 10.03 -6.36 -16.85
C GLY A 313 11.35 -5.82 -16.26
N ARG A 314 11.87 -4.75 -16.88
CA ARG A 314 13.09 -4.06 -16.46
C ARG A 314 12.78 -2.66 -15.97
N VAL A 315 13.30 -2.30 -14.81
CA VAL A 315 13.12 -0.98 -14.21
C VAL A 315 14.48 -0.33 -14.04
N LEU A 316 14.67 0.86 -14.62
CA LEU A 316 15.82 1.71 -14.36
C LEU A 316 15.38 2.91 -13.54
N GLU A 317 15.84 2.97 -12.30
CA GLU A 317 15.62 4.10 -11.42
C GLU A 317 16.78 5.09 -11.50
N ILE A 318 16.48 6.34 -11.82
CA ILE A 318 17.46 7.42 -11.79
C ILE A 318 17.46 8.05 -10.40
N ARG A 319 18.58 7.94 -9.71
CA ARG A 319 18.75 8.24 -8.28
C ARG A 319 19.55 9.51 -8.07
N ASP A 320 19.48 10.08 -6.86
CA ASP A 320 20.40 11.14 -6.47
C ASP A 320 21.82 10.55 -6.33
N ARG A 321 22.83 11.21 -6.89
CA ARG A 321 24.22 10.75 -6.82
C ARG A 321 24.83 10.83 -5.41
N VAL A 322 24.40 11.80 -4.62
CA VAL A 322 25.08 12.20 -3.39
C VAL A 322 24.37 11.68 -2.16
N ASP A 323 23.05 11.88 -2.10
CA ASP A 323 22.27 11.52 -0.94
C ASP A 323 21.68 10.11 -1.09
N LEU A 324 21.61 9.39 0.04
CA LEU A 324 20.99 8.07 0.08
C LEU A 324 19.50 8.16 -0.30
N THR A 325 19.19 7.66 -1.49
CA THR A 325 17.81 7.49 -1.96
C THR A 325 17.20 6.24 -1.30
N PRO A 326 15.94 6.25 -0.84
CA PRO A 326 15.31 5.06 -0.26
C PRO A 326 15.27 3.88 -1.23
N ASN A 327 15.58 2.68 -0.75
CA ASN A 327 15.65 1.45 -1.55
C ASN A 327 14.30 0.75 -1.82
N CYS A 328 13.19 1.46 -1.57
CA CYS A 328 11.84 0.95 -1.71
C CYS A 328 11.48 0.46 -3.13
N TYR A 329 12.19 0.89 -4.18
CA TYR A 329 11.91 0.41 -5.53
C TYR A 329 12.75 -0.80 -5.94
N VAL A 330 13.92 -1.01 -5.33
CA VAL A 330 14.69 -2.26 -5.47
C VAL A 330 13.92 -3.42 -4.85
N THR A 331 13.37 -3.19 -3.65
CA THR A 331 12.51 -4.15 -2.95
C THR A 331 11.21 -4.38 -3.72
N LEU A 332 10.60 -3.33 -4.28
CA LEU A 332 9.37 -3.46 -5.07
C LEU A 332 9.60 -4.26 -6.35
N ALA A 333 10.65 -3.93 -7.11
CA ALA A 333 11.02 -4.66 -8.32
C ALA A 333 11.33 -6.13 -7.99
N THR A 334 12.01 -6.40 -6.86
CA THR A 334 12.24 -7.78 -6.40
C THR A 334 10.91 -8.50 -6.16
N ALA A 335 10.02 -7.93 -5.35
CA ALA A 335 8.72 -8.53 -5.01
C ALA A 335 7.82 -8.72 -6.25
N ALA A 336 7.90 -7.80 -7.20
CA ALA A 336 7.23 -7.84 -8.49
C ALA A 336 7.87 -8.81 -9.51
N GLY A 337 9.03 -9.40 -9.21
CA GLY A 337 9.72 -10.29 -10.14
C GLY A 337 10.30 -9.58 -11.37
N GLN A 338 10.74 -8.33 -11.21
CA GLN A 338 11.32 -7.48 -12.26
C GLN A 338 12.83 -7.29 -12.05
N ASP A 339 13.58 -7.11 -13.12
CA ASP A 339 15.01 -6.80 -13.02
C ASP A 339 15.19 -5.29 -12.79
N TYR A 340 16.03 -4.93 -11.83
CA TYR A 340 16.24 -3.54 -11.42
C TYR A 340 17.64 -3.05 -11.83
N TYR A 341 17.70 -1.81 -12.30
CA TYR A 341 18.90 -1.09 -12.70
C TYR A 341 18.85 0.32 -12.09
N TYR A 342 20.00 0.98 -12.00
CA TYR A 342 20.06 2.39 -11.61
C TYR A 342 20.94 3.23 -12.53
N ALA A 343 20.68 4.53 -12.54
CA ALA A 343 21.59 5.55 -13.05
C ALA A 343 21.55 6.74 -12.08
N PHE A 344 22.42 7.74 -12.27
CA PHE A 344 22.44 8.90 -11.41
C PHE A 344 21.90 10.17 -12.07
N SER A 345 21.52 11.08 -11.19
CA SER A 345 21.19 12.46 -11.48
C SER A 345 21.85 13.36 -10.45
N ASP A 346 22.15 14.58 -10.86
CA ASP A 346 22.74 15.61 -10.02
C ASP A 346 21.68 16.66 -9.68
N ARG A 347 21.57 17.04 -8.40
CA ARG A 347 20.66 18.12 -8.00
C ARG A 347 21.09 19.44 -8.64
N VAL A 348 20.11 20.18 -9.15
CA VAL A 348 20.30 21.58 -9.58
C VAL A 348 20.70 22.44 -8.40
N ASN A 349 20.07 22.20 -7.24
CA ASN A 349 20.36 22.87 -5.98
C ASN A 349 20.77 21.82 -4.93
N PRO A 350 22.07 21.71 -4.59
CA PRO A 350 22.57 20.72 -3.62
C PRO A 350 22.02 20.89 -2.20
N GLN A 351 21.49 22.07 -1.85
CA GLN A 351 20.92 22.32 -0.51
C GLN A 351 19.50 21.78 -0.36
N GLN A 352 18.81 21.43 -1.46
CA GLN A 352 17.48 20.81 -1.40
C GLN A 352 17.58 19.31 -1.17
N CYS A 353 16.75 18.73 -0.29
CA CYS A 353 16.77 17.29 -0.07
C CYS A 353 16.25 16.50 -1.28
N VAL A 354 16.59 15.21 -1.32
CA VAL A 354 16.28 14.23 -2.39
C VAL A 354 14.81 14.16 -2.77
N HIS A 355 13.92 14.56 -1.86
CA HIS A 355 12.47 14.49 -2.05
C HIS A 355 11.87 15.74 -2.71
N HIS A 356 12.66 16.80 -2.91
CA HIS A 356 12.18 18.10 -3.40
C HIS A 356 13.01 18.68 -4.54
N GLY A 357 14.32 18.48 -4.55
CA GLY A 357 15.22 19.15 -5.50
C GLY A 357 14.99 18.73 -6.94
N ASP A 358 14.97 19.72 -7.84
CA ASP A 358 15.06 19.46 -9.28
C ASP A 358 16.43 18.93 -9.64
N VAL A 359 16.50 18.12 -10.70
CA VAL A 359 17.69 17.36 -11.06
C VAL A 359 18.07 17.56 -12.53
N ARG A 360 19.34 17.31 -12.82
CA ARG A 360 19.91 17.15 -14.16
C ARG A 360 20.41 15.73 -14.33
N ILE A 361 20.28 15.20 -15.53
CA ILE A 361 20.76 13.87 -15.89
C ILE A 361 21.80 14.05 -16.99
N ASP A 362 22.97 13.41 -16.85
CA ASP A 362 23.96 13.36 -17.92
C ASP A 362 23.45 12.44 -19.04
N PRO A 363 23.24 12.95 -20.28
CA PRO A 363 22.78 12.13 -21.40
C PRO A 363 23.69 10.93 -21.68
N ALA A 364 25.02 11.07 -21.52
CA ALA A 364 25.97 10.00 -21.81
C ALA A 364 25.99 8.92 -20.72
N GLU A 365 25.69 9.29 -19.47
CA GLU A 365 25.47 8.31 -18.41
C GLU A 365 24.16 7.55 -18.63
N LEU A 366 23.07 8.26 -18.95
CA LEU A 366 21.79 7.63 -19.24
C LEU A 366 21.91 6.65 -20.42
N ASP A 367 22.56 7.06 -21.51
CA ASP A 367 22.78 6.24 -22.70
C ASP A 367 23.46 4.90 -22.35
N ARG A 368 24.57 4.95 -21.60
CA ARG A 368 25.28 3.74 -21.13
C ARG A 368 24.42 2.83 -20.26
N SER A 369 23.65 3.41 -19.34
CA SER A 369 22.78 2.61 -18.47
C SER A 369 21.60 1.99 -19.23
N LEU A 370 21.05 2.68 -20.24
CA LEU A 370 20.04 2.12 -21.14
C LEU A 370 20.62 0.99 -21.99
N ASP A 371 21.80 1.17 -22.57
CA ASP A 371 22.49 0.13 -23.31
C ASP A 371 22.71 -1.13 -22.46
N GLN A 372 23.20 -0.96 -21.24
CA GLN A 372 23.39 -2.08 -20.33
C GLN A 372 22.07 -2.78 -20.00
N MET A 373 21.02 -2.01 -19.66
CA MET A 373 19.70 -2.57 -19.36
C MET A 373 19.11 -3.31 -20.55
N LEU A 374 19.28 -2.83 -21.78
CA LEU A 374 18.68 -3.43 -22.97
C LEU A 374 19.41 -4.69 -23.43
N ASN A 375 20.74 -4.74 -23.27
CA ASN A 375 21.58 -5.86 -23.71
C ASN A 375 21.75 -6.96 -22.65
N ASP A 376 21.36 -6.73 -21.39
CA ASP A 376 21.39 -7.75 -20.34
C ASP A 376 20.42 -8.91 -20.68
N PRO A 377 20.81 -10.19 -20.56
CA PRO A 377 19.86 -11.29 -20.64
C PRO A 377 18.80 -11.23 -19.52
N VAL A 378 17.57 -11.67 -19.81
CA VAL A 378 16.51 -11.81 -18.80
C VAL A 378 16.99 -12.77 -17.71
N SER A 379 16.86 -12.40 -16.44
CA SER A 379 17.29 -13.27 -15.35
C SER A 379 16.46 -14.56 -15.25
N GLU A 380 17.08 -15.67 -14.87
CA GLU A 380 16.38 -16.96 -14.73
C GLU A 380 15.24 -16.87 -13.71
N PHE A 381 15.43 -16.11 -12.63
CA PHE A 381 14.41 -15.83 -11.63
C PHE A 381 13.19 -15.13 -12.24
N SER A 382 13.42 -14.05 -12.98
CA SER A 382 12.40 -13.30 -13.70
C SER A 382 11.64 -14.21 -14.68
N TYR A 383 12.35 -15.07 -15.41
CA TYR A 383 11.76 -16.05 -16.31
C TYR A 383 10.90 -17.10 -15.58
N ARG A 384 11.34 -17.60 -14.41
CA ARG A 384 10.55 -18.53 -13.58
C ARG A 384 9.25 -17.88 -13.09
N ARG A 385 9.31 -16.62 -12.65
CA ARG A 385 8.12 -15.86 -12.21
C ARG A 385 7.12 -15.61 -13.34
N MET A 386 7.62 -15.36 -14.55
CA MET A 386 6.77 -15.27 -15.75
C MET A 386 6.01 -16.58 -16.01
N ARG A 387 6.68 -17.73 -15.88
CA ARG A 387 6.03 -19.05 -16.08
C ARG A 387 5.02 -19.40 -15.01
N THR A 388 5.28 -19.05 -13.74
CA THR A 388 4.31 -19.31 -12.66
C THR A 388 3.04 -18.50 -12.84
N SER A 389 3.15 -17.22 -13.24
CA SER A 389 1.99 -16.36 -13.53
C SER A 389 1.18 -16.86 -14.74
N ALA A 390 1.84 -17.41 -15.77
CA ALA A 390 1.15 -17.99 -16.92
C ALA A 390 0.43 -19.32 -16.63
N ASN A 391 0.86 -20.06 -15.60
CA ASN A 391 0.36 -21.41 -15.27
C ASN A 391 -0.57 -21.46 -14.05
N THR A 392 -0.86 -20.34 -13.38
CA THR A 392 -1.90 -20.33 -12.33
C THR A 392 -3.26 -20.52 -13.00
N PRO A 393 -4.01 -21.60 -12.72
CA PRO A 393 -5.36 -21.74 -13.24
C PRO A 393 -6.17 -20.53 -12.79
N ARG A 394 -6.85 -19.86 -13.74
CA ARG A 394 -7.89 -18.89 -13.40
C ARG A 394 -8.94 -19.65 -12.59
N THR A 395 -8.87 -19.56 -11.27
CA THR A 395 -9.86 -20.18 -10.39
C THR A 395 -11.17 -19.44 -10.59
N GLU A 396 -11.99 -19.97 -11.48
CA GLU A 396 -13.43 -19.71 -11.45
C GLU A 396 -13.92 -20.23 -10.09
N ASN A 397 -14.24 -19.31 -9.19
CA ASN A 397 -15.07 -19.60 -8.03
C ASN A 397 -16.42 -20.10 -8.54
N ARG A 398 -16.55 -21.41 -8.77
CA ARG A 398 -17.85 -22.05 -8.90
C ARG A 398 -18.47 -22.14 -7.51
N PRO A 399 -19.67 -21.59 -7.28
CA PRO A 399 -20.39 -21.83 -6.05
C PRO A 399 -20.73 -23.32 -5.95
N THR A 400 -20.34 -23.94 -4.85
CA THR A 400 -20.74 -25.30 -4.48
C THR A 400 -22.27 -25.33 -4.34
N PRO A 401 -23.00 -26.22 -5.04
CA PRO A 401 -24.44 -26.29 -4.88
C PRO A 401 -24.76 -26.84 -3.49
N LEU A 402 -25.57 -26.09 -2.75
CA LEU A 402 -26.23 -26.55 -1.53
C LEU A 402 -27.03 -27.80 -1.86
N HIS A 403 -26.60 -28.95 -1.37
CA HIS A 403 -27.43 -30.14 -1.34
C HIS A 403 -28.52 -29.95 -0.29
N SER A 404 -29.75 -29.82 -0.79
CA SER A 404 -30.97 -30.09 -0.05
C SER A 404 -31.05 -31.59 0.27
N SER A 405 -31.08 -31.94 1.56
CA SER A 405 -31.81 -33.08 2.15
C SER A 405 -31.82 -32.92 3.66
#